data_AF-A0ABC8M0P0-F1
#
_entry.id   AF-A0ABC8M0P0-F1
#
_cell.length_a   1.000
_cell.length_b   1.000
_cell.length_c   1.000
_cell.angle_alpha   90.00
_cell.angle_beta   90.00
_cell.angle_gamma   90.00
#
_symmetry.space_group_name_H-M   'P 1'
#
loop_
_entity.id
_entity.type
_entity.pdbx_description
1 polymer ?
#
loop_
_entity_poly.entity_id
_entity_poly.type
_entity_poly.pdbx_seq_one_letter_code
_entity_poly.pdbx_strand_id
1 'polypeptide(L)'
;MLLTRRSLALAKQAKDSFLSLRDLQARVLSTDYYDPPFSPLSKPPKPKKKKTHPDQSSDPLNNPPAPVTSDLPFDFRYSYSETNPEIEPIGFREPKRFSPFGPGRLDRNWTGTCAPASQESDQSQWSEEREKVLGEPLNEEEVAELVERYRHSDCSRQINLGKGGVTHNMIDDIHNHWKKAEAVRIKCLGVPTLDMDNICYHLEEKSGGKIIYRNINILVLYRGRNYDPNNRPTIPLMLWKPYPPIYPRLVKNVADGLTFEETKEMRNRGLRTPALMKLTRNGVYVNVVGRVREEFQTEEIVRLDCTHVGMSDCKRIGVKLKDLVPCVPILFKDEQIILWRGKMN
;
A
#
# COMPACT_ATOMS: atom_id res chain seq x y z
N MET A 1 -73.00 -17.77 -17.68
CA MET A 1 -73.62 -17.32 -16.41
C MET A 1 -72.54 -16.68 -15.55
N LEU A 2 -72.72 -15.36 -15.32
CA LEU A 2 -72.29 -14.52 -14.20
C LEU A 2 -70.82 -14.54 -13.71
N LEU A 3 -70.16 -13.43 -14.04
CA LEU A 3 -69.03 -12.84 -13.33
C LEU A 3 -69.32 -12.68 -11.83
N THR A 4 -68.30 -12.87 -10.98
CA THR A 4 -68.17 -12.08 -9.74
C THR A 4 -66.72 -11.64 -9.53
N ARG A 5 -66.50 -10.33 -9.74
CA ARG A 5 -65.36 -9.57 -9.23
C ARG A 5 -65.49 -9.45 -7.71
N ARG A 6 -64.39 -9.63 -6.97
CA ARG A 6 -64.24 -9.05 -5.62
C ARG A 6 -63.01 -8.15 -5.60
N SER A 7 -63.30 -6.86 -5.71
CA SER A 7 -62.44 -5.74 -5.36
C SER A 7 -62.38 -5.59 -3.84
N LEU A 8 -61.18 -5.50 -3.27
CA LEU A 8 -60.95 -4.94 -1.94
C LEU A 8 -60.03 -3.73 -2.10
N ALA A 9 -60.65 -2.56 -2.12
CA ALA A 9 -60.00 -1.28 -1.89
C ALA A 9 -59.95 -1.07 -0.37
N LEU A 10 -58.76 -0.80 0.18
CA LEU A 10 -58.65 -0.18 1.50
C LEU A 10 -57.94 1.16 1.34
N ALA A 11 -58.71 2.20 1.63
CA ALA A 11 -58.34 3.59 1.49
C ALA A 11 -57.40 4.05 2.61
N LYS A 12 -56.60 5.05 2.23
CA LYS A 12 -55.80 5.97 3.05
C LYS A 12 -56.48 6.37 4.35
N GLN A 13 -55.69 6.47 5.43
CA GLN A 13 -55.73 7.68 6.26
C GLN A 13 -54.43 7.91 7.02
N ALA A 14 -53.89 9.12 6.82
CA ALA A 14 -52.85 9.76 7.60
C ALA A 14 -53.42 10.23 8.96
N LYS A 15 -52.59 10.22 10.00
CA LYS A 15 -52.79 11.03 11.21
C LYS A 15 -51.45 11.61 11.67
N ASP A 16 -51.21 12.82 11.21
CA ASP A 16 -50.56 13.85 12.02
C ASP A 16 -51.47 14.22 13.18
N SER A 17 -50.90 14.43 14.37
CA SER A 17 -51.54 15.19 15.43
C SER A 17 -50.50 16.02 16.16
N PHE A 18 -50.38 17.25 15.66
CA PHE A 18 -49.94 18.46 16.34
C PHE A 18 -50.92 18.85 17.45
N LEU A 19 -50.44 19.11 18.68
CA LEU A 19 -50.89 20.11 19.67
C LEU A 19 -49.76 20.17 20.73
N SER A 20 -48.90 21.18 20.87
CA SER A 20 -48.97 22.65 20.85
C SER A 20 -49.68 23.27 22.07
N LEU A 21 -48.91 24.13 22.76
CA LEU A 21 -49.22 25.16 23.77
C LEU A 21 -49.28 24.69 25.23
N ARG A 22 -48.76 25.40 26.24
CA ARG A 22 -47.73 26.46 26.39
C ARG A 22 -47.73 26.80 27.90
N ASP A 23 -46.57 27.25 28.38
CA ASP A 23 -46.35 28.26 29.43
C ASP A 23 -46.57 27.95 30.92
N LEU A 24 -45.43 27.95 31.65
CA LEU A 24 -45.02 29.01 32.59
C LEU A 24 -43.50 28.81 32.85
N GLN A 25 -42.61 29.59 32.20
CA GLN A 25 -41.92 30.78 32.75
C GLN A 25 -41.32 30.56 34.16
N ALA A 26 -40.04 30.81 34.44
CA ALA A 26 -39.29 32.00 34.04
C ALA A 26 -37.74 31.86 34.19
N ARG A 27 -37.04 32.46 33.20
CA ARG A 27 -35.88 33.40 33.27
C ARG A 27 -34.57 32.91 33.94
N VAL A 28 -33.40 33.08 33.33
CA VAL A 28 -32.85 34.34 32.79
C VAL A 28 -31.99 34.11 31.52
N LEU A 29 -32.24 34.97 30.52
CA LEU A 29 -31.55 35.21 29.24
C LEU A 29 -30.18 35.87 29.48
N SER A 30 -29.16 35.80 28.61
CA SER A 30 -29.01 36.46 27.29
C SER A 30 -27.50 36.38 26.95
N THR A 31 -26.96 36.31 25.74
CA THR A 31 -27.43 36.52 24.36
C THR A 31 -26.26 36.20 23.42
N ASP A 32 -26.57 35.58 22.27
CA ASP A 32 -26.08 35.88 20.90
C ASP A 32 -24.57 35.69 20.59
N TYR A 33 -24.09 35.25 19.42
CA TYR A 33 -24.63 34.89 18.11
C TYR A 33 -23.54 34.08 17.35
N TYR A 34 -23.90 33.56 16.17
CA TYR A 34 -23.27 32.49 15.40
C TYR A 34 -22.22 32.95 14.33
N ASP A 35 -21.05 32.27 14.30
CA ASP A 35 -20.20 31.79 13.15
C ASP A 35 -19.35 32.76 12.23
N PRO A 36 -18.41 32.28 11.35
CA PRO A 36 -16.94 32.53 11.28
C PRO A 36 -16.56 33.29 9.95
N PRO A 37 -15.48 33.02 9.18
CA PRO A 37 -14.03 32.85 9.39
C PRO A 37 -13.17 33.98 8.71
N PHE A 38 -11.87 34.05 9.01
CA PHE A 38 -10.83 34.91 8.40
C PHE A 38 -10.94 36.45 8.56
N SER A 39 -10.12 36.99 9.46
CA SER A 39 -9.54 38.35 9.33
C SER A 39 -8.18 38.42 10.05
N PRO A 40 -7.25 39.27 9.59
CA PRO A 40 -5.81 39.11 9.82
C PRO A 40 -5.36 39.71 11.16
N LEU A 41 -4.64 38.93 11.98
CA LEU A 41 -4.09 39.42 13.24
C LEU A 41 -2.86 40.32 13.00
N SER A 42 -2.98 41.58 13.39
CA SER A 42 -1.91 42.57 13.48
C SER A 42 -0.82 42.14 14.47
N LYS A 43 0.46 42.23 14.06
CA LYS A 43 1.63 41.90 14.88
C LYS A 43 1.74 42.79 16.13
N PRO A 44 2.04 42.25 17.33
CA PRO A 44 2.41 43.04 18.49
C PRO A 44 3.90 43.45 18.47
N PRO A 45 4.28 44.55 19.16
CA PRO A 45 5.62 45.13 19.10
C PRO A 45 6.64 44.40 20.01
N LYS A 46 7.91 44.37 19.59
CA LYS A 46 9.04 43.76 20.32
C LYS A 46 9.41 44.55 21.58
N PRO A 47 9.62 43.90 22.75
CA PRO A 47 10.25 44.53 23.90
C PRO A 47 11.79 44.39 23.88
N LYS A 48 12.45 45.41 24.46
CA LYS A 48 13.90 45.63 24.51
C LYS A 48 14.62 44.76 25.55
N LYS A 49 15.90 44.45 25.28
CA LYS A 49 16.83 43.67 26.10
C LYS A 49 17.14 44.33 27.47
N LYS A 50 17.18 43.53 28.53
CA LYS A 50 18.02 43.75 29.73
C LYS A 50 18.84 42.49 30.01
N LYS A 51 20.11 42.68 30.38
CA LYS A 51 21.07 41.62 30.79
C LYS A 51 21.06 41.49 32.31
N THR A 52 21.15 40.26 32.84
CA THR A 52 21.74 39.93 34.15
C THR A 52 22.23 38.47 34.14
N HIS A 53 23.44 38.23 34.68
CA HIS A 53 24.16 36.94 34.82
C HIS A 53 23.70 36.18 36.10
N PRO A 54 24.34 35.06 36.52
CA PRO A 54 24.16 33.68 36.04
C PRO A 54 23.73 32.74 37.20
N ASP A 55 22.77 31.84 37.00
CA ASP A 55 22.50 30.80 38.01
C ASP A 55 22.90 29.42 37.48
N GLN A 56 23.79 28.78 38.25
CA GLN A 56 24.24 27.42 38.08
C GLN A 56 23.10 26.48 38.51
N SER A 57 22.51 25.77 37.58
CA SER A 57 21.87 24.49 37.87
C SER A 57 22.23 23.51 36.76
N SER A 58 22.93 22.46 37.17
CA SER A 58 23.31 21.30 36.40
C SER A 58 22.07 20.50 36.04
N ASP A 59 21.73 20.44 34.74
CA ASP A 59 20.91 19.36 34.20
C ASP A 59 21.68 18.66 33.07
N PRO A 60 21.65 17.32 33.00
CA PRO A 60 22.55 16.57 32.14
C PRO A 60 22.20 16.81 30.67
N LEU A 61 23.24 16.86 29.85
CA LEU A 61 23.20 16.84 28.40
C LEU A 61 22.00 16.05 27.86
N ASN A 62 21.18 16.73 27.07
CA ASN A 62 20.36 16.16 26.01
C ASN A 62 21.28 15.43 25.03
N ASN A 63 21.77 14.25 25.41
CA ASN A 63 22.37 13.34 24.44
C ASN A 63 21.23 12.85 23.55
N PRO A 64 21.30 13.07 22.21
CA PRO A 64 20.37 12.40 21.33
C PRO A 64 20.46 10.90 21.62
N PRO A 65 19.33 10.17 21.73
CA PRO A 65 19.37 8.74 21.98
C PRO A 65 20.24 8.08 20.91
N ALA A 66 21.14 7.20 21.34
CA ALA A 66 22.07 6.51 20.46
C ALA A 66 21.31 5.87 19.27
N PRO A 67 21.90 5.88 18.05
CA PRO A 67 21.27 5.25 16.90
C PRO A 67 20.98 3.80 17.22
N VAL A 68 19.77 3.34 16.85
CA VAL A 68 19.39 1.94 16.98
C VAL A 68 20.30 1.16 16.04
N THR A 69 21.19 0.34 16.59
CA THR A 69 21.99 -0.58 15.79
C THR A 69 21.08 -1.68 15.24
N SER A 70 21.20 -1.95 13.94
CA SER A 70 20.32 -2.86 13.25
C SER A 70 21.10 -4.00 12.62
N ASP A 71 20.92 -5.19 13.17
CA ASP A 71 21.61 -6.41 12.75
C ASP A 71 20.85 -7.15 11.62
N LEU A 72 19.86 -6.49 11.01
CA LEU A 72 19.00 -7.10 10.00
C LEU A 72 19.77 -7.40 8.69
N PRO A 73 19.67 -8.61 8.13
CA PRO A 73 20.54 -9.05 7.03
C PRO A 73 20.11 -8.54 5.65
N PHE A 74 19.30 -7.49 5.60
CA PHE A 74 18.74 -6.96 4.35
C PHE A 74 18.74 -5.43 4.33
N ASP A 75 18.74 -4.87 3.12
CA ASP A 75 18.61 -3.44 2.88
C ASP A 75 17.30 -2.89 3.45
N PHE A 76 17.33 -1.70 4.04
CA PHE A 76 16.10 -1.00 4.38
C PHE A 76 15.60 -0.22 3.19
N ARG A 77 14.37 -0.50 2.77
CA ARG A 77 13.70 0.13 1.64
C ARG A 77 12.29 0.49 2.05
N TYR A 78 11.74 1.56 1.49
CA TYR A 78 10.35 1.92 1.76
C TYR A 78 9.36 0.82 1.39
N SER A 79 9.60 0.16 0.26
CA SER A 79 8.82 -0.96 -0.22
C SER A 79 9.75 -2.01 -0.81
N TYR A 80 9.58 -3.26 -0.40
CA TYR A 80 10.30 -4.41 -0.92
C TYR A 80 9.68 -4.93 -2.21
N SER A 81 8.35 -4.95 -2.30
CA SER A 81 7.63 -5.54 -3.46
C SER A 81 7.32 -4.56 -4.60
N GLU A 82 7.44 -3.25 -4.37
CA GLU A 82 7.09 -2.22 -5.38
C GLU A 82 8.29 -1.45 -5.92
N THR A 83 9.52 -1.82 -5.52
CA THR A 83 10.75 -1.24 -6.07
C THR A 83 11.52 -2.31 -6.83
N ASN A 84 11.77 -2.07 -8.12
CA ASN A 84 12.64 -2.94 -8.91
C ASN A 84 14.10 -2.48 -8.71
N PRO A 85 14.98 -3.30 -8.09
CA PRO A 85 16.38 -2.94 -7.86
C PRO A 85 17.19 -2.76 -9.15
N GLU A 86 16.77 -3.37 -10.25
CA GLU A 86 17.48 -3.31 -11.54
C GLU A 86 17.30 -1.96 -12.25
N ILE A 87 16.31 -1.15 -11.83
CA ILE A 87 15.98 0.11 -12.48
C ILE A 87 16.37 1.27 -11.56
N GLU A 88 17.49 1.92 -11.89
CA GLU A 88 17.90 3.12 -11.19
C GLU A 88 17.10 4.35 -11.64
N PRO A 89 16.73 5.25 -10.71
CA PRO A 89 16.09 6.50 -11.06
C PRO A 89 17.08 7.45 -11.75
N ILE A 90 16.62 8.14 -12.81
CA ILE A 90 17.38 9.20 -13.49
C ILE A 90 17.66 10.36 -12.53
N GLY A 91 16.74 10.60 -11.59
CA GLY A 91 16.86 11.64 -10.59
C GLY A 91 15.66 11.65 -9.65
N PHE A 92 15.52 12.73 -8.88
CA PHE A 92 14.41 12.92 -7.95
C PHE A 92 13.71 14.24 -8.25
N ARG A 93 12.39 14.29 -8.03
CA ARG A 93 11.60 15.51 -8.27
C ARG A 93 12.03 16.68 -7.38
N GLU A 94 12.52 16.36 -6.18
CA GLU A 94 13.00 17.34 -5.22
C GLU A 94 14.54 17.28 -5.13
N PRO A 95 15.22 18.43 -4.99
CA PRO A 95 16.67 18.44 -4.88
C PRO A 95 17.13 17.78 -3.59
N LYS A 96 18.15 16.91 -3.67
CA LYS A 96 18.77 16.18 -2.53
C LYS A 96 19.18 17.08 -1.35
N ARG A 97 19.34 18.38 -1.60
CA ARG A 97 19.76 19.41 -0.64
C ARG A 97 18.76 19.62 0.51
N PHE A 98 17.49 19.24 0.33
CA PHE A 98 16.45 19.37 1.34
C PHE A 98 16.00 18.04 1.92
N SER A 99 16.85 16.99 1.88
CA SER A 99 16.58 15.69 2.51
C SER A 99 16.11 15.93 3.95
N PRO A 100 14.81 15.84 4.26
CA PRO A 100 14.28 16.48 5.46
C PRO A 100 14.97 15.90 6.68
N PHE A 101 15.14 14.58 6.73
CA PHE A 101 16.06 13.90 7.62
C PHE A 101 16.40 12.57 6.94
N GLY A 102 17.69 12.35 6.61
CA GLY A 102 18.19 10.98 6.53
C GLY A 102 18.00 10.30 7.89
N PRO A 103 18.18 8.99 8.02
CA PRO A 103 17.93 8.33 9.29
C PRO A 103 18.99 8.71 10.32
N GLY A 104 18.84 9.87 10.98
CA GLY A 104 19.62 10.24 12.15
C GLY A 104 19.31 9.33 13.36
N ARG A 105 18.47 8.31 13.18
CA ARG A 105 18.15 7.27 14.16
C ARG A 105 18.55 5.86 13.72
N LEU A 106 19.06 5.67 12.50
CA LEU A 106 19.69 4.40 12.13
C LEU A 106 21.20 4.54 12.08
N ASP A 107 21.84 3.43 12.36
CA ASP A 107 23.27 3.19 12.23
C ASP A 107 23.75 3.01 10.78
N ARG A 108 22.84 3.00 9.80
CA ARG A 108 23.14 2.76 8.38
C ARG A 108 23.12 4.02 7.52
N ASN A 109 24.06 4.09 6.58
CA ASN A 109 24.12 5.17 5.59
C ASN A 109 22.96 5.08 4.60
N TRP A 110 22.17 6.16 4.50
CA TRP A 110 21.04 6.25 3.57
C TRP A 110 21.46 6.80 2.21
N THR A 111 21.20 6.03 1.15
CA THR A 111 21.55 6.37 -0.24
C THR A 111 20.53 7.29 -0.92
N GLY A 112 19.38 7.54 -0.27
CA GLY A 112 18.24 8.26 -0.84
C GLY A 112 17.05 7.34 -1.14
N THR A 113 17.32 6.06 -1.44
CA THR A 113 16.31 5.04 -1.76
C THR A 113 16.40 3.83 -0.83
N CYS A 114 17.61 3.51 -0.35
CA CYS A 114 17.84 2.41 0.58
C CYS A 114 18.87 2.74 1.66
N ALA A 115 18.87 1.97 2.75
CA ALA A 115 19.96 1.87 3.71
C ALA A 115 20.54 0.46 3.60
N PRO A 116 21.68 0.27 2.90
CA PRO A 116 22.29 -1.05 2.70
C PRO A 116 22.64 -1.73 4.01
N ALA A 117 22.58 -3.07 4.04
CA ALA A 117 23.08 -3.82 5.18
C ALA A 117 24.59 -3.66 5.37
N SER A 118 25.02 -3.55 6.63
CA SER A 118 26.44 -3.49 7.00
C SER A 118 27.03 -4.90 6.85
N GLN A 119 28.04 -5.05 5.97
CA GLN A 119 28.86 -6.25 5.67
C GLN A 119 28.15 -7.61 5.67
N GLU A 120 28.13 -8.27 4.51
CA GLU A 120 27.85 -9.72 4.26
C GLU A 120 27.34 -10.49 5.47
N SER A 121 26.15 -10.16 5.95
CA SER A 121 25.42 -11.01 6.87
C SER A 121 25.16 -12.31 6.10
N ASP A 122 25.80 -13.40 6.53
CA ASP A 122 25.66 -14.70 5.89
C ASP A 122 24.17 -15.03 5.74
N GLN A 123 23.64 -14.97 4.52
CA GLN A 123 22.24 -15.31 4.23
C GLN A 123 21.90 -16.72 4.74
N SER A 124 22.90 -17.60 4.80
CA SER A 124 22.84 -18.92 5.40
C SER A 124 22.49 -18.86 6.89
N GLN A 125 23.16 -18.01 7.68
CA GLN A 125 22.88 -17.87 9.12
C GLN A 125 21.45 -17.38 9.36
N TRP A 126 21.00 -16.38 8.60
CA TRP A 126 19.62 -15.89 8.69
C TRP A 126 18.60 -16.97 8.32
N SER A 127 18.90 -17.78 7.30
CA SER A 127 18.02 -18.88 6.89
C SER A 127 17.93 -19.95 7.97
N GLU A 128 19.05 -20.31 8.61
CA GLU A 128 19.08 -21.24 9.74
C GLU A 128 18.33 -20.70 10.96
N GLU A 129 18.48 -19.43 11.29
CA GLU A 129 17.73 -18.78 12.37
C GLU A 129 16.22 -18.80 12.09
N ARG A 130 15.84 -18.50 10.85
CA ARG A 130 14.45 -18.57 10.40
C ARG A 130 13.89 -19.99 10.55
N GLU A 131 14.63 -21.01 10.14
CA GLU A 131 14.21 -22.41 10.28
C GLU A 131 14.07 -22.81 11.76
N LYS A 132 14.99 -22.37 12.63
CA LYS A 132 14.89 -22.59 14.09
C LYS A 132 13.63 -21.96 14.69
N VAL A 133 13.28 -20.74 14.26
CA VAL A 133 12.06 -20.03 14.72
C VAL A 133 10.79 -20.69 14.20
N LEU A 134 10.77 -21.10 12.93
CA LEU A 134 9.64 -21.80 12.33
C LEU A 134 9.40 -23.16 13.01
N GLY A 135 10.48 -23.89 13.30
CA GLY A 135 10.42 -25.22 13.90
C GLY A 135 9.91 -26.28 12.93
N GLU A 136 9.36 -27.37 13.47
CA GLU A 136 8.75 -28.43 12.66
C GLU A 136 7.58 -27.89 11.83
N PRO A 137 7.42 -28.35 10.58
CA PRO A 137 6.30 -27.94 9.74
C PRO A 137 4.97 -28.25 10.44
N LEU A 138 3.97 -27.40 10.18
CA LEU A 138 2.61 -27.63 10.66
C LEU A 138 1.99 -28.77 9.86
N ASN A 139 1.26 -29.65 10.54
CA ASN A 139 0.41 -30.65 9.90
C ASN A 139 -0.78 -29.96 9.21
N GLU A 140 -1.38 -30.64 8.23
CA GLU A 140 -2.52 -30.10 7.49
C GLU A 140 -3.71 -29.74 8.40
N GLU A 141 -3.94 -30.54 9.45
CA GLU A 141 -4.97 -30.30 10.47
C GLU A 141 -4.69 -29.01 11.27
N GLU A 142 -3.45 -28.84 11.75
CA GLU A 142 -3.04 -27.63 12.48
C GLU A 142 -3.15 -26.38 11.58
N VAL A 143 -2.77 -26.51 10.30
CA VAL A 143 -2.94 -25.44 9.31
C VAL A 143 -4.41 -25.11 9.15
N ALA A 144 -5.29 -26.10 8.98
CA ALA A 144 -6.72 -25.89 8.80
C ALA A 144 -7.35 -25.17 10.01
N GLU A 145 -6.98 -25.56 11.24
CA GLU A 145 -7.45 -24.92 12.47
C GLU A 145 -7.00 -23.45 12.58
N LEU A 146 -5.72 -23.18 12.31
CA LEU A 146 -5.19 -21.81 12.29
C LEU A 146 -5.88 -20.97 11.21
N VAL A 147 -6.03 -21.53 10.01
CA VAL A 147 -6.66 -20.84 8.90
C VAL A 147 -8.11 -20.52 9.22
N GLU A 148 -8.88 -21.45 9.80
CA GLU A 148 -10.27 -21.19 10.19
C GLU A 148 -10.36 -20.06 11.23
N ARG A 149 -9.44 -20.05 12.21
CA ARG A 149 -9.39 -19.03 13.27
C ARG A 149 -9.07 -17.63 12.74
N TYR A 150 -8.25 -17.52 11.68
CA TYR A 150 -7.71 -16.23 11.22
C TYR A 150 -8.21 -15.78 9.84
N ARG A 151 -8.89 -16.61 9.04
CA ARG A 151 -9.30 -16.25 7.66
C ARG A 151 -10.46 -15.25 7.60
N HIS A 152 -11.34 -15.28 8.60
CA HIS A 152 -12.59 -14.52 8.58
C HIS A 152 -12.35 -13.01 8.78
N SER A 153 -13.23 -12.20 8.22
CA SER A 153 -13.07 -10.73 8.19
C SER A 153 -13.36 -10.03 9.52
N ASP A 154 -14.02 -10.71 10.44
CA ASP A 154 -14.26 -10.30 11.82
C ASP A 154 -13.03 -10.49 12.72
N CYS A 155 -11.97 -11.10 12.20
CA CYS A 155 -10.70 -11.21 12.90
C CYS A 155 -10.14 -9.80 13.17
N SER A 156 -10.07 -9.43 14.45
CA SER A 156 -9.48 -8.16 14.91
C SER A 156 -7.98 -8.02 14.58
N ARG A 157 -7.35 -9.06 14.05
CA ARG A 157 -5.91 -9.17 13.76
C ARG A 157 -5.64 -9.10 12.27
N GLN A 158 -6.20 -8.09 11.61
CA GLN A 158 -6.04 -7.84 10.18
C GLN A 158 -5.07 -6.68 9.92
N ILE A 159 -4.08 -6.91 9.06
CA ILE A 159 -3.24 -5.88 8.46
C ILE A 159 -3.68 -5.66 7.01
N ASN A 160 -3.76 -4.40 6.58
CA ASN A 160 -4.06 -4.04 5.19
C ASN A 160 -2.78 -3.69 4.45
N LEU A 161 -2.42 -4.50 3.45
CA LEU A 161 -1.35 -4.19 2.52
C LEU A 161 -1.92 -3.32 1.40
N GLY A 162 -1.52 -2.05 1.37
CA GLY A 162 -2.01 -1.06 0.42
C GLY A 162 -1.10 -0.88 -0.80
N LYS A 163 -1.25 0.27 -1.46
CA LYS A 163 -0.48 0.64 -2.68
C LYS A 163 1.04 0.63 -2.51
N GLY A 164 1.55 0.65 -1.28
CA GLY A 164 2.97 0.57 -0.99
C GLY A 164 3.54 -0.85 -1.07
N GLY A 165 2.71 -1.88 -1.23
CA GLY A 165 3.17 -3.27 -1.18
C GLY A 165 3.68 -3.65 0.20
N VAL A 166 4.66 -4.56 0.25
CA VAL A 166 5.34 -4.95 1.50
C VAL A 166 6.29 -3.81 1.90
N THR A 167 5.89 -3.00 2.87
CA THR A 167 6.69 -1.86 3.36
C THR A 167 7.54 -2.23 4.57
N HIS A 168 8.62 -1.47 4.83
CA HIS A 168 9.46 -1.70 6.01
C HIS A 168 8.68 -1.69 7.33
N ASN A 169 7.83 -0.67 7.53
CA ASN A 169 7.06 -0.54 8.76
C ASN A 169 6.01 -1.64 8.92
N MET A 170 5.51 -2.20 7.81
CA MET A 170 4.59 -3.33 7.88
C MET A 170 5.23 -4.56 8.53
N ILE A 171 6.55 -4.72 8.44
CA ILE A 171 7.25 -5.83 9.10
C ILE A 171 7.19 -5.68 10.63
N ASP A 172 7.41 -4.47 11.18
CA ASP A 172 7.20 -4.24 12.62
C ASP A 172 5.74 -4.45 13.03
N ASP A 173 4.78 -3.99 12.20
CA ASP A 173 3.36 -4.21 12.46
C ASP A 173 3.02 -5.70 12.57
N ILE A 174 3.57 -6.54 11.69
CA ILE A 174 3.43 -8.01 11.74
C ILE A 174 3.96 -8.55 13.07
N HIS A 175 5.20 -8.20 13.43
CA HIS A 175 5.79 -8.65 14.68
C HIS A 175 5.04 -8.16 15.92
N ASN A 176 4.42 -6.97 15.86
CA ASN A 176 3.57 -6.44 16.92
C ASN A 176 2.27 -7.25 17.08
N HIS A 177 1.69 -7.73 15.98
CA HIS A 177 0.54 -8.64 16.03
C HIS A 177 0.92 -10.01 16.62
N TRP A 178 2.09 -10.53 16.26
CA TRP A 178 2.59 -11.82 16.74
C TRP A 178 2.91 -11.87 18.24
N LYS A 179 2.94 -10.73 18.93
CA LYS A 179 2.97 -10.68 20.41
C LYS A 179 1.70 -11.26 21.05
N LYS A 180 0.57 -11.20 20.34
CA LYS A 180 -0.77 -11.55 20.87
C LYS A 180 -1.51 -12.60 20.04
N ALA A 181 -0.84 -13.15 19.03
CA ALA A 181 -1.44 -14.05 18.04
C ALA A 181 -0.38 -14.95 17.42
N GLU A 182 -0.77 -16.15 17.00
CA GLU A 182 0.10 -17.09 16.28
C GLU A 182 0.21 -16.75 14.80
N ALA A 183 -0.84 -16.17 14.23
CA ALA A 183 -0.87 -15.75 12.84
C ALA A 183 -1.54 -14.38 12.68
N VAL A 184 -1.31 -13.76 11.52
CA VAL A 184 -1.91 -12.49 11.14
C VAL A 184 -2.60 -12.61 9.79
N ARG A 185 -3.80 -12.03 9.68
CA ARG A 185 -4.53 -11.94 8.41
C ARG A 185 -4.06 -10.71 7.65
N ILE A 186 -3.60 -10.89 6.42
CA ILE A 186 -3.15 -9.78 5.58
C ILE A 186 -4.10 -9.66 4.39
N LYS A 187 -4.74 -8.50 4.25
CA LYS A 187 -5.59 -8.17 3.10
C LYS A 187 -4.82 -7.28 2.13
N CYS A 188 -4.48 -7.80 0.96
CA CYS A 188 -3.76 -7.11 -0.10
C CYS A 188 -4.73 -6.31 -0.99
N LEU A 189 -4.36 -5.07 -1.29
CA LEU A 189 -5.16 -4.14 -2.08
C LEU A 189 -4.27 -3.29 -2.99
N GLY A 190 -4.84 -2.86 -4.11
CA GLY A 190 -4.22 -2.04 -5.13
C GLY A 190 -3.33 -2.83 -6.10
N VAL A 191 -2.48 -2.08 -6.78
CA VAL A 191 -1.54 -2.57 -7.80
C VAL A 191 -0.66 -3.76 -7.37
N PRO A 192 -0.19 -3.86 -6.11
CA PRO A 192 0.60 -5.01 -5.68
C PRO A 192 -0.08 -6.37 -5.95
N THR A 193 -1.41 -6.42 -5.93
CA THR A 193 -2.18 -7.67 -6.15
C THR A 193 -2.01 -8.28 -7.55
N LEU A 194 -1.39 -7.58 -8.50
CA LEU A 194 -0.96 -8.15 -9.78
C LEU A 194 0.10 -9.25 -9.61
N ASP A 195 0.86 -9.19 -8.52
CA ASP A 195 2.02 -10.03 -8.25
C ASP A 195 2.00 -10.51 -6.81
N MET A 196 1.05 -11.40 -6.52
CA MET A 196 0.88 -11.98 -5.20
C MET A 196 2.06 -12.88 -4.82
N ASP A 197 2.78 -13.45 -5.78
CA ASP A 197 3.94 -14.32 -5.52
C ASP A 197 5.10 -13.50 -4.95
N ASN A 198 5.39 -12.34 -5.53
CA ASN A 198 6.40 -11.41 -5.01
C ASN A 198 6.02 -10.83 -3.62
N ILE A 199 4.74 -10.56 -3.39
CA ILE A 199 4.26 -10.19 -2.04
C ILE A 199 4.54 -11.34 -1.06
N CYS A 200 4.19 -12.58 -1.43
CA CYS A 200 4.38 -13.74 -0.58
C CYS A 200 5.86 -13.94 -0.25
N TYR A 201 6.72 -13.87 -1.26
CA TYR A 201 8.16 -13.95 -1.13
C TYR A 201 8.70 -12.95 -0.11
N HIS A 202 8.41 -11.65 -0.28
CA HIS A 202 8.94 -10.64 0.63
C HIS A 202 8.33 -10.67 2.04
N LEU A 203 7.06 -11.08 2.18
CA LEU A 203 6.49 -11.28 3.51
C LEU A 203 7.22 -12.39 4.26
N GLU A 204 7.42 -13.55 3.63
CA GLU A 204 8.15 -14.67 4.24
C GLU A 204 9.63 -14.32 4.51
N GLU A 205 10.30 -13.73 3.52
CA GLU A 205 11.73 -13.41 3.58
C GLU A 205 12.05 -12.35 4.64
N LYS A 206 11.26 -11.27 4.72
CA LYS A 206 11.57 -10.12 5.60
C LYS A 206 11.02 -10.26 7.01
N SER A 207 9.92 -10.99 7.20
CA SER A 207 9.37 -11.24 8.55
C SER A 207 9.89 -12.53 9.18
N GLY A 208 10.47 -13.44 8.40
CA GLY A 208 10.83 -14.79 8.84
C GLY A 208 9.63 -15.75 8.95
N GLY A 209 8.41 -15.26 8.80
CA GLY A 209 7.20 -16.08 8.90
C GLY A 209 6.98 -17.04 7.72
N LYS A 210 5.86 -17.75 7.80
CA LYS A 210 5.39 -18.68 6.78
C LYS A 210 3.94 -18.39 6.38
N ILE A 211 3.67 -18.31 5.08
CA ILE A 211 2.30 -18.17 4.59
C ILE A 211 1.66 -19.55 4.59
N ILE A 212 0.60 -19.70 5.38
CA ILE A 212 -0.12 -20.97 5.55
C ILE A 212 -1.45 -21.00 4.79
N TYR A 213 -1.91 -19.84 4.30
CA TYR A 213 -3.12 -19.74 3.48
C TYR A 213 -3.04 -18.55 2.54
N ARG A 214 -3.54 -18.77 1.33
CA ARG A 214 -3.67 -17.76 0.28
C ARG A 214 -4.99 -17.97 -0.45
N ASN A 215 -5.83 -16.95 -0.45
CA ASN A 215 -7.04 -16.90 -1.26
C ASN A 215 -7.21 -15.52 -1.89
N ILE A 216 -7.07 -15.45 -3.22
CA ILE A 216 -7.12 -14.23 -4.02
C ILE A 216 -6.17 -13.16 -3.45
N ASN A 217 -6.68 -12.26 -2.61
CA ASN A 217 -5.95 -11.14 -2.03
C ASN A 217 -5.87 -11.22 -0.49
N ILE A 218 -6.24 -12.34 0.10
CA ILE A 218 -6.17 -12.58 1.55
C ILE A 218 -5.06 -13.61 1.79
N LEU A 219 -4.16 -13.29 2.71
CA LEU A 219 -3.08 -14.15 3.17
C LEU A 219 -3.23 -14.38 4.69
N VAL A 220 -2.80 -15.54 5.17
CA VAL A 220 -2.56 -15.77 6.60
C VAL A 220 -1.09 -16.10 6.78
N LEU A 221 -0.40 -15.26 7.55
CA LEU A 221 1.02 -15.35 7.81
C LEU A 221 1.26 -15.81 9.25
N TYR A 222 1.85 -16.99 9.39
CA TYR A 222 2.20 -17.65 10.64
C TYR A 222 3.61 -17.26 11.09
N ARG A 223 3.76 -17.06 12.41
CA ARG A 223 5.01 -16.59 13.03
C ARG A 223 6.10 -17.65 13.23
N GLY A 224 5.74 -18.93 13.23
CA GLY A 224 6.61 -20.04 13.64
C GLY A 224 6.27 -20.62 15.02
N ARG A 225 6.63 -21.89 15.26
CA ARG A 225 6.37 -22.59 16.54
C ARG A 225 7.16 -21.99 17.70
N ASN A 226 8.41 -21.62 17.42
CA ASN A 226 9.38 -21.19 18.43
C ASN A 226 9.56 -19.66 18.45
N TYR A 227 8.55 -18.91 17.98
CA TYR A 227 8.61 -17.45 17.98
C TYR A 227 8.59 -16.89 19.41
N ASP A 228 9.68 -16.24 19.80
CA ASP A 228 9.77 -15.50 21.05
C ASP A 228 9.54 -13.98 20.82
N PRO A 229 8.47 -13.39 21.38
CA PRO A 229 8.23 -11.95 21.31
C PRO A 229 9.33 -11.08 21.92
N ASN A 230 10.09 -11.61 22.88
CA ASN A 230 11.15 -10.86 23.58
C ASN A 230 12.46 -10.83 22.78
N ASN A 231 12.77 -11.92 22.05
CA ASN A 231 13.94 -12.04 21.20
C ASN A 231 13.64 -11.79 19.70
N ARG A 232 12.59 -11.02 19.41
CA ARG A 232 12.24 -10.67 18.02
C ARG A 232 13.27 -9.70 17.42
N PRO A 233 13.48 -9.71 16.10
CA PRO A 233 14.32 -8.71 15.45
C PRO A 233 13.78 -7.29 15.68
N THR A 234 14.69 -6.35 15.97
CA THR A 234 14.33 -4.93 16.07
C THR A 234 14.25 -4.34 14.67
N ILE A 235 13.04 -4.00 14.23
CA ILE A 235 12.79 -3.33 12.94
C ILE A 235 12.74 -1.82 13.19
N PRO A 236 13.75 -1.02 12.79
CA PRO A 236 13.74 0.41 13.02
C PRO A 236 12.64 1.09 12.21
N LEU A 237 11.75 1.84 12.86
CA LEU A 237 10.65 2.50 12.14
C LEU A 237 11.17 3.51 11.11
N MET A 238 10.73 3.33 9.87
CA MET A 238 10.98 4.26 8.79
C MET A 238 9.98 5.42 8.87
N LEU A 239 10.42 6.54 9.44
CA LEU A 239 9.59 7.74 9.66
C LEU A 239 9.50 8.65 8.43
N TRP A 240 10.04 8.23 7.29
CA TRP A 240 10.08 9.00 6.05
C TRP A 240 9.69 8.15 4.85
N LYS A 241 9.31 8.84 3.79
CA LYS A 241 9.10 8.25 2.47
C LYS A 241 10.20 8.77 1.53
N PRO A 242 10.82 7.91 0.71
CA PRO A 242 11.77 8.36 -0.31
C PRO A 242 11.12 9.38 -1.23
N TYR A 243 11.92 10.33 -1.70
CA TYR A 243 11.45 11.28 -2.70
C TYR A 243 10.92 10.55 -3.93
N PRO A 244 9.86 11.06 -4.58
CA PRO A 244 9.36 10.48 -5.80
C PRO A 244 10.47 10.42 -6.86
N PRO A 245 10.96 9.23 -7.22
CA PRO A 245 11.99 9.08 -8.24
C PRO A 245 11.44 9.46 -9.62
N ILE A 246 12.34 9.90 -10.48
CA ILE A 246 12.08 10.12 -11.90
C ILE A 246 12.68 8.93 -12.65
N TYR A 247 11.80 8.10 -13.21
CA TYR A 247 12.19 6.99 -14.07
C TYR A 247 12.14 7.39 -15.55
N PRO A 248 12.80 6.62 -16.43
CA PRO A 248 12.62 6.75 -17.87
C PRO A 248 11.14 6.70 -18.27
N ARG A 249 10.80 7.33 -19.41
CA ARG A 249 9.41 7.33 -19.90
C ARG A 249 8.98 5.88 -20.19
N LEU A 250 7.89 5.47 -19.56
CA LEU A 250 7.32 4.14 -19.76
C LEU A 250 6.88 3.89 -21.21
N VAL A 251 6.27 4.89 -21.84
CA VAL A 251 5.87 4.84 -23.26
C VAL A 251 6.82 5.70 -24.07
N LYS A 252 7.50 5.06 -25.03
CA LYS A 252 8.37 5.72 -26.02
C LYS A 252 7.52 6.28 -27.16
N ASN A 253 8.03 7.32 -27.86
CA ASN A 253 7.34 7.88 -29.04
C ASN A 253 7.19 6.82 -30.15
N VAL A 254 8.26 6.07 -30.39
CA VAL A 254 8.34 4.91 -31.28
C VAL A 254 8.57 3.69 -30.40
N ALA A 255 7.74 2.66 -30.54
CA ALA A 255 7.92 1.42 -29.80
C ALA A 255 9.13 0.65 -30.36
N ASP A 256 9.84 -0.07 -29.50
CA ASP A 256 11.05 -0.80 -29.91
C ASP A 256 10.72 -1.81 -31.02
N GLY A 257 11.49 -1.78 -32.11
CA GLY A 257 11.30 -2.67 -33.25
C GLY A 257 10.20 -2.26 -34.25
N LEU A 258 9.56 -1.10 -34.06
CA LEU A 258 8.58 -0.53 -35.00
C LEU A 258 9.08 0.81 -35.58
N THR A 259 8.54 1.19 -36.72
CA THR A 259 8.63 2.55 -37.25
C THR A 259 7.63 3.49 -36.56
N PHE A 260 7.76 4.80 -36.78
CA PHE A 260 6.81 5.77 -36.25
C PHE A 260 5.38 5.55 -36.77
N GLU A 261 5.24 5.25 -38.07
CA GLU A 261 3.94 5.01 -38.70
C GLU A 261 3.28 3.73 -38.19
N GLU A 262 4.05 2.64 -38.10
CA GLU A 262 3.57 1.39 -37.50
C GLU A 262 3.15 1.60 -36.04
N THR A 263 3.95 2.29 -35.23
CA THR A 263 3.60 2.58 -33.83
C THR A 263 2.29 3.36 -33.74
N LYS A 264 2.08 4.35 -34.63
CA LYS A 264 0.83 5.13 -34.68
C LYS A 264 -0.36 4.24 -35.06
N GLU A 265 -0.20 3.35 -36.04
CA GLU A 265 -1.27 2.43 -36.43
C GLU A 265 -1.60 1.43 -35.32
N MET A 266 -0.58 0.89 -34.65
CA MET A 266 -0.77 0.00 -33.49
C MET A 266 -1.58 0.69 -32.39
N ARG A 267 -1.26 1.94 -32.06
CA ARG A 267 -2.01 2.73 -31.08
C ARG A 267 -3.47 2.92 -31.50
N ASN A 268 -3.71 3.27 -32.77
CA ASN A 268 -5.07 3.47 -33.30
C ASN A 268 -5.86 2.16 -33.29
N ARG A 269 -5.26 1.05 -33.72
CA ARG A 269 -5.89 -0.27 -33.69
C ARG A 269 -6.20 -0.70 -32.27
N GLY A 270 -5.29 -0.49 -31.32
CA GLY A 270 -5.53 -0.78 -29.90
C GLY A 270 -6.70 0.02 -29.31
N LEU A 271 -6.87 1.28 -29.70
CA LEU A 271 -8.03 2.08 -29.28
C LEU A 271 -9.36 1.55 -29.85
N ARG A 272 -9.35 0.99 -31.06
CA ARG A 272 -10.52 0.38 -31.71
C ARG A 272 -10.84 -1.04 -31.20
N THR A 273 -9.84 -1.74 -30.67
CA THR A 273 -9.97 -3.11 -30.14
C THR A 273 -10.90 -3.10 -28.92
N PRO A 274 -11.80 -4.09 -28.74
CA PRO A 274 -12.61 -4.19 -27.53
C PRO A 274 -11.73 -4.29 -26.28
N ALA A 275 -12.26 -3.85 -25.13
CA ALA A 275 -11.50 -3.97 -23.88
C ALA A 275 -11.55 -5.41 -23.39
N LEU A 276 -10.40 -6.02 -23.12
CA LEU A 276 -10.28 -7.37 -22.57
C LEU A 276 -11.03 -7.48 -21.24
N MET A 277 -10.86 -6.46 -20.40
CA MET A 277 -11.57 -6.36 -19.13
C MET A 277 -11.57 -4.93 -18.60
N LYS A 278 -12.47 -4.70 -17.64
CA LYS A 278 -12.58 -3.48 -16.86
C LYS A 278 -12.04 -3.69 -15.45
N LEU A 279 -11.07 -2.88 -15.07
CA LEU A 279 -10.48 -2.87 -13.75
C LEU A 279 -11.33 -2.03 -12.80
N THR A 280 -11.64 -2.59 -11.63
CA THR A 280 -12.54 -1.97 -10.65
C THR A 280 -11.78 -1.21 -9.57
N ARG A 281 -12.47 -0.27 -8.91
CA ARG A 281 -11.92 0.51 -7.78
C ARG A 281 -11.61 -0.34 -6.54
N ASN A 282 -12.08 -1.60 -6.50
CA ASN A 282 -11.84 -2.52 -5.39
C ASN A 282 -10.35 -2.84 -5.20
N GLY A 283 -9.51 -2.60 -6.22
CA GLY A 283 -8.07 -2.74 -6.11
C GLY A 283 -7.59 -4.18 -6.02
N VAL A 284 -8.34 -5.14 -6.56
CA VAL A 284 -7.94 -6.55 -6.61
C VAL A 284 -7.74 -6.93 -8.06
N TYR A 285 -6.48 -7.19 -8.44
CA TYR A 285 -6.04 -7.36 -9.83
C TYR A 285 -5.36 -8.72 -10.09
N VAL A 286 -5.59 -9.71 -9.22
CA VAL A 286 -4.90 -11.02 -9.24
C VAL A 286 -4.99 -11.73 -10.60
N ASN A 287 -6.14 -11.64 -11.27
CA ASN A 287 -6.37 -12.38 -12.52
C ASN A 287 -5.92 -11.62 -13.77
N VAL A 288 -5.47 -10.37 -13.65
CA VAL A 288 -5.17 -9.52 -14.82
C VAL A 288 -4.00 -10.09 -15.61
N VAL A 289 -2.92 -10.49 -14.93
CA VAL A 289 -1.71 -11.04 -15.58
C VAL A 289 -2.04 -12.30 -16.38
N GLY A 290 -2.77 -13.25 -15.77
CA GLY A 290 -3.17 -14.50 -16.43
C GLY A 290 -3.99 -14.24 -17.70
N ARG A 291 -5.02 -13.39 -17.59
CA ARG A 291 -5.88 -13.06 -18.73
C ARG A 291 -5.15 -12.30 -19.84
N VAL A 292 -4.21 -11.41 -19.49
CA VAL A 292 -3.39 -10.71 -20.50
C VAL A 292 -2.46 -11.70 -21.22
N ARG A 293 -1.86 -12.66 -20.51
CA ARG A 293 -1.04 -13.72 -21.13
C ARG A 293 -1.85 -14.61 -22.06
N GLU A 294 -3.06 -14.99 -21.66
CA GLU A 294 -4.00 -15.77 -22.48
C GLU A 294 -4.38 -15.01 -23.75
N GLU A 295 -4.79 -13.74 -23.63
CA GLU A 295 -5.19 -12.92 -24.76
C GLU A 295 -4.04 -12.71 -25.76
N PHE A 296 -2.81 -12.59 -25.25
CA PHE A 296 -1.62 -12.49 -26.08
C PHE A 296 -1.25 -13.78 -26.83
N GLN A 297 -1.96 -14.90 -26.65
CA GLN A 297 -1.78 -16.08 -27.50
C GLN A 297 -2.42 -15.87 -28.87
N THR A 298 -3.57 -15.18 -28.92
CA THR A 298 -4.36 -14.98 -30.14
C THR A 298 -4.20 -13.58 -30.71
N GLU A 299 -4.20 -12.56 -29.85
CA GLU A 299 -4.13 -11.16 -30.23
C GLU A 299 -2.72 -10.60 -30.00
N GLU A 300 -2.31 -9.64 -30.82
CA GLU A 300 -1.03 -8.94 -30.63
C GLU A 300 -1.18 -7.65 -29.82
N ILE A 301 -2.39 -7.12 -29.70
CA ILE A 301 -2.72 -5.91 -28.93
C ILE A 301 -3.81 -6.21 -27.91
N VAL A 302 -3.61 -5.76 -26.69
CA VAL A 302 -4.59 -5.86 -25.61
C VAL A 302 -4.95 -4.48 -25.09
N ARG A 303 -6.25 -4.22 -24.93
CA ARG A 303 -6.78 -3.02 -24.27
C ARG A 303 -7.36 -3.35 -22.91
N LEU A 304 -6.91 -2.65 -21.87
CA LEU A 304 -7.48 -2.70 -20.52
C LEU A 304 -8.21 -1.40 -20.19
N ASP A 305 -9.45 -1.52 -19.74
CA ASP A 305 -10.24 -0.39 -19.25
C ASP A 305 -9.94 -0.14 -17.76
N CYS A 306 -9.35 1.02 -17.46
CA CYS A 306 -8.96 1.42 -16.11
C CYS A 306 -9.71 2.67 -15.61
N THR A 307 -10.88 2.99 -16.16
CA THR A 307 -11.65 4.20 -15.81
C THR A 307 -11.93 4.38 -14.31
N HIS A 308 -11.96 3.29 -13.53
CA HIS A 308 -12.26 3.35 -12.09
C HIS A 308 -11.04 3.18 -11.18
N VAL A 309 -9.86 3.05 -11.77
CA VAL A 309 -8.60 2.78 -11.06
C VAL A 309 -7.86 4.07 -10.68
N GLY A 310 -7.99 5.10 -11.53
CA GLY A 310 -7.28 6.37 -11.42
C GLY A 310 -5.91 6.37 -12.09
N MET A 311 -5.52 7.54 -12.60
CA MET A 311 -4.36 7.74 -13.48
C MET A 311 -3.02 7.22 -12.93
N SER A 312 -2.75 7.42 -11.63
CA SER A 312 -1.49 7.00 -11.01
C SER A 312 -1.35 5.48 -10.97
N ASP A 313 -2.41 4.79 -10.55
CA ASP A 313 -2.44 3.33 -10.45
C ASP A 313 -2.47 2.69 -11.84
N CYS A 314 -3.16 3.31 -12.81
CA CYS A 314 -3.16 2.88 -14.21
C CYS A 314 -1.74 2.79 -14.79
N LYS A 315 -0.89 3.82 -14.56
CA LYS A 315 0.52 3.78 -14.98
C LYS A 315 1.30 2.68 -14.26
N ARG A 316 1.10 2.51 -12.95
CA ARG A 316 1.80 1.46 -12.17
C ARG A 316 1.41 0.05 -12.61
N ILE A 317 0.14 -0.17 -12.96
CA ILE A 317 -0.34 -1.43 -13.55
C ILE A 317 0.40 -1.70 -14.85
N GLY A 318 0.52 -0.71 -15.73
CA GLY A 318 1.26 -0.86 -16.98
C GLY A 318 2.75 -1.16 -16.78
N VAL A 319 3.40 -0.58 -15.76
CA VAL A 319 4.78 -0.94 -15.38
C VAL A 319 4.85 -2.41 -14.94
N LYS A 320 4.02 -2.83 -13.98
CA LYS A 320 4.03 -4.22 -13.51
C LYS A 320 3.70 -5.22 -14.61
N LEU A 321 2.77 -4.91 -15.51
CA LEU A 321 2.44 -5.80 -16.62
C LEU A 321 3.60 -5.95 -17.60
N LYS A 322 4.39 -4.90 -17.82
CA LYS A 322 5.63 -4.98 -18.61
C LYS A 322 6.65 -5.94 -17.97
N ASP A 323 6.75 -5.95 -16.64
CA ASP A 323 7.70 -6.79 -15.91
C ASP A 323 7.23 -8.25 -15.82
N LEU A 324 5.91 -8.48 -15.70
CA LEU A 324 5.32 -9.81 -15.49
C LEU A 324 4.88 -10.51 -16.79
N VAL A 325 4.66 -9.76 -17.86
CA VAL A 325 4.22 -10.27 -19.15
C VAL A 325 5.17 -9.71 -20.21
N PRO A 326 5.68 -10.53 -21.16
CA PRO A 326 6.51 -10.05 -22.25
C PRO A 326 5.68 -9.15 -23.19
N CYS A 327 5.50 -7.90 -22.79
CA CYS A 327 4.68 -6.92 -23.48
C CYS A 327 5.22 -5.51 -23.24
N VAL A 328 4.83 -4.59 -24.11
CA VAL A 328 5.23 -3.20 -24.10
C VAL A 328 3.98 -2.33 -24.00
N PRO A 329 3.82 -1.50 -22.95
CA PRO A 329 2.80 -0.47 -22.92
C PRO A 329 3.06 0.58 -24.00
N ILE A 330 2.14 0.75 -24.95
CA ILE A 330 2.31 1.67 -26.10
C ILE A 330 1.45 2.93 -26.02
N LEU A 331 0.41 2.94 -25.18
CA LEU A 331 -0.44 4.11 -24.96
C LEU A 331 -1.15 4.05 -23.60
N PHE A 332 -1.18 5.21 -22.92
CA PHE A 332 -2.09 5.49 -21.81
C PHE A 332 -2.94 6.69 -22.21
N LYS A 333 -4.24 6.49 -22.43
CA LYS A 333 -5.16 7.55 -22.86
C LYS A 333 -6.54 7.31 -22.26
N ASP A 334 -7.17 8.36 -21.73
CA ASP A 334 -8.56 8.31 -21.20
C ASP A 334 -8.78 7.14 -20.24
N GLU A 335 -7.79 6.92 -19.35
CA GLU A 335 -7.78 5.81 -18.38
C GLU A 335 -7.85 4.41 -19.02
N GLN A 336 -7.42 4.28 -20.27
CA GLN A 336 -7.20 3.01 -20.95
C GLN A 336 -5.70 2.71 -21.04
N ILE A 337 -5.34 1.43 -20.95
CA ILE A 337 -3.98 0.93 -21.19
C ILE A 337 -4.01 0.11 -22.48
N ILE A 338 -3.13 0.47 -23.42
CA ILE A 338 -2.89 -0.34 -24.62
C ILE A 338 -1.54 -1.01 -24.49
N LEU A 339 -1.54 -2.34 -24.53
CA LEU A 339 -0.37 -3.20 -24.43
C LEU A 339 -0.15 -3.89 -25.78
N TRP A 340 1.11 -4.02 -26.18
CA TRP A 340 1.52 -4.74 -27.37
C TRP A 340 2.46 -5.87 -26.99
N ARG A 341 2.27 -7.06 -27.55
CA ARG A 341 3.09 -8.25 -27.26
C ARG A 341 4.57 -8.10 -27.66
N GLY A 342 4.89 -7.18 -28.56
CA GLY A 342 6.19 -7.14 -29.23
C GLY A 342 6.19 -7.97 -30.52
N LYS A 343 7.26 -7.89 -31.30
CA LYS A 343 7.48 -8.80 -32.43
C LYS A 343 7.84 -10.19 -31.87
N MET A 344 7.18 -11.22 -32.40
CA MET A 344 7.63 -12.60 -32.21
C MET A 344 8.96 -12.71 -32.97
N ASN A 345 10.06 -12.91 -32.24
CA ASN A 345 11.35 -13.24 -32.84
C ASN A 345 11.44 -14.71 -33.17
#